data_AF-A0AAV1DWX5-F1
#
_entry.id   AF-A0AAV1DWX5-F1
#
_cell.length_a   1.000
_cell.length_b   1.000
_cell.length_c   1.000
_cell.angle_alpha   90.00
_cell.angle_beta   90.00
_cell.angle_gamma   90.00
#
_symmetry.space_group_name_H-M   'P 1'
#
loop_
_entity.id
_entity.type
_entity.pdbx_description
1 polymer ?
#
loop_
_entity_poly.entity_id
_entity_poly.type
_entity_poly.pdbx_seq_one_letter_code
_entity_poly.pdbx_strand_id
1 'polypeptide(L)'
;MNHLASGFSLADLYPSVKLLQVLNPTRHKMERGQKQIDEIFGSILKEHKQKVKPASGESSEDLIDVLVGIQQRKDFQPQLTNECIKADIFTAGSETSAIVIEWALAEMIKNPEVMERAQHESSLQRIRKC
;
A
#
# COMPACT_ATOMS: atom_id res chain seq x y z
N MET A 1 -2.82 -6.28 7.80
CA MET A 1 -3.25 -6.99 6.57
C MET A 1 -2.34 -8.17 6.23
N ASN A 2 -1.06 -8.12 6.60
CA ASN A 2 0.01 -9.04 6.19
C ASN A 2 -0.32 -10.54 6.36
N HIS A 3 -0.99 -10.92 7.45
CA HIS A 3 -1.25 -12.33 7.74
C HIS A 3 -2.37 -12.99 6.92
N LEU A 4 -3.20 -12.19 6.21
CA LEU A 4 -4.35 -12.69 5.44
C LEU A 4 -4.05 -12.84 3.94
N ALA A 5 -3.24 -11.93 3.39
CA ALA A 5 -2.79 -12.01 1.99
C ALA A 5 -1.62 -13.00 1.81
N SER A 6 -0.80 -13.18 2.85
CA SER A 6 0.33 -14.12 2.87
C SER A 6 -0.02 -15.54 3.38
N GLY A 7 -1.28 -15.79 3.73
CA GLY A 7 -1.70 -17.07 4.30
C GLY A 7 -1.83 -18.17 3.25
N PHE A 8 -1.12 -19.29 3.43
CA PHE A 8 -1.30 -20.50 2.63
C PHE A 8 -2.79 -20.92 2.63
N SER A 9 -3.44 -20.80 1.47
CA SER A 9 -4.81 -21.27 1.26
C SER A 9 -4.77 -22.69 0.69
N LEU A 10 -5.28 -23.67 1.45
CA LEU A 10 -5.39 -25.05 0.98
C LEU A 10 -6.27 -25.16 -0.28
N ALA A 11 -7.17 -24.19 -0.46
CA ALA A 11 -8.04 -24.08 -1.61
C ALA A 11 -7.30 -23.66 -2.90
N ASP A 12 -6.16 -22.96 -2.77
CA ASP A 12 -5.33 -22.56 -3.92
C ASP A 12 -4.44 -23.71 -4.39
N LEU A 13 -4.06 -24.61 -3.48
CA LEU A 13 -3.27 -25.81 -3.78
C LEU A 13 -4.11 -26.92 -4.42
N TYR A 14 -5.40 -27.01 -4.06
CA TYR A 14 -6.35 -28.02 -4.56
C TYR A 14 -7.64 -27.37 -5.09
N PRO A 15 -7.58 -26.70 -6.26
CA PRO A 15 -8.72 -25.96 -6.82
C PRO A 15 -9.92 -26.84 -7.18
N SER A 16 -9.73 -28.16 -7.31
CA SER A 16 -10.80 -29.13 -7.60
C SER A 16 -11.73 -29.39 -6.40
N VAL A 17 -11.30 -29.07 -5.18
CA VAL A 17 -12.09 -29.33 -3.96
C VAL A 17 -12.86 -28.07 -3.58
N LYS A 18 -14.05 -27.89 -4.18
CA LYS A 18 -14.93 -26.73 -3.94
C LYS A 18 -15.28 -26.51 -2.46
N LEU A 19 -15.28 -27.57 -1.65
CA LEU A 19 -15.54 -27.49 -0.21
C LEU A 19 -14.46 -26.67 0.52
N LEU A 20 -13.19 -26.77 0.12
CA LEU A 20 -12.08 -26.01 0.72
C LEU A 20 -12.15 -24.52 0.37
N GLN A 21 -12.65 -24.18 -0.83
CA GLN A 21 -12.88 -22.79 -1.23
C GLN A 21 -13.98 -22.12 -0.40
N VAL A 22 -15.03 -22.87 -0.05
CA VAL A 22 -16.16 -22.36 0.75
C VAL A 22 -15.82 -22.31 2.24
N LEU A 23 -15.05 -23.27 2.75
CA LEU A 23 -14.66 -23.34 4.16
C LEU A 23 -13.49 -22.43 4.54
N ASN A 24 -12.96 -21.63 3.61
CA ASN A 24 -11.77 -20.80 3.89
C ASN A 24 -12.07 -19.79 5.02
N PRO A 25 -11.57 -19.99 6.25
CA PRO A 25 -11.98 -19.21 7.42
C PRO A 25 -11.55 -17.74 7.35
N THR A 26 -10.56 -17.45 6.49
CA THR A 26 -10.00 -16.12 6.31
C THR A 26 -10.83 -15.27 5.34
N ARG A 27 -11.76 -15.87 4.59
CA ARG A 27 -12.53 -15.19 3.54
C ARG A 27 -13.28 -13.97 4.06
N HIS A 28 -14.03 -14.12 5.16
CA HIS A 28 -14.78 -13.00 5.75
C HIS A 28 -13.85 -11.88 6.28
N LYS A 29 -12.67 -12.24 6.79
CA LYS A 29 -11.68 -11.25 7.25
C LYS A 29 -11.07 -10.51 6.06
N MET A 30 -10.80 -11.21 4.96
CA MET A 30 -10.27 -10.62 3.73
C MET A 30 -11.28 -9.70 3.06
N GLU A 31 -12.54 -10.13 2.93
CA GLU A 31 -13.64 -9.31 2.42
C GLU A 31 -13.84 -8.03 3.26
N ARG A 32 -13.73 -8.14 4.59
CA ARG A 32 -13.80 -6.97 5.48
C ARG A 32 -12.61 -6.03 5.29
N GLY A 33 -11.40 -6.56 5.17
CA GLY A 33 -10.19 -5.77 4.91
C GLY A 33 -10.27 -5.06 3.56
N GLN A 34 -10.71 -5.78 2.52
CA GLN A 34 -10.91 -5.22 1.19
C GLN A 34 -11.93 -4.07 1.20
N LYS A 35 -13.07 -4.22 1.90
CA LYS A 35 -14.04 -3.13 2.08
C LYS A 35 -13.44 -1.90 2.74
N GLN A 36 -12.61 -2.08 3.77
CA GLN A 36 -11.95 -0.96 4.44
C GLN A 36 -10.96 -0.23 3.52
N ILE A 37 -10.16 -0.98 2.75
CA ILE A 37 -9.27 -0.38 1.74
C ILE A 37 -10.10 0.36 0.69
N ASP A 38 -11.20 -0.23 0.23
CA ASP A 38 -12.07 0.37 -0.80
C ASP A 38 -12.72 1.68 -0.31
N GLU A 39 -13.16 1.74 0.94
CA GLU A 39 -13.72 2.95 1.57
C GLU A 39 -12.66 4.05 1.69
N ILE A 40 -11.47 3.72 2.22
CA ILE A 40 -10.37 4.68 2.39
C ILE A 40 -9.92 5.18 1.01
N PHE A 41 -9.59 4.28 0.10
CA PHE A 41 -9.10 4.62 -1.23
C PHE A 41 -10.14 5.40 -2.05
N GLY A 42 -11.43 5.03 -1.93
CA GLY A 42 -12.52 5.74 -2.58
C GLY A 42 -12.63 7.19 -2.11
N SER A 43 -12.41 7.46 -0.81
CA SER A 43 -12.44 8.83 -0.28
C SER A 43 -11.25 9.66 -0.78
N ILE A 44 -10.05 9.09 -0.77
CA ILE A 44 -8.82 9.73 -1.30
C ILE A 44 -8.99 10.04 -2.80
N LEU A 45 -9.39 9.05 -3.60
CA LEU A 45 -9.53 9.24 -5.05
C LEU A 45 -10.59 10.31 -5.39
N LYS A 46 -11.67 10.40 -4.59
CA LYS A 46 -12.70 11.42 -4.75
C LYS A 46 -12.17 12.82 -4.46
N GLU A 47 -11.36 12.98 -3.41
CA GLU A 47 -10.73 14.25 -3.06
C GLU A 47 -9.80 14.72 -4.19
N HIS A 48 -8.92 13.83 -4.68
CA HIS A 48 -7.98 14.15 -5.76
C HIS A 48 -8.71 14.43 -7.08
N LYS A 49 -9.77 13.68 -7.43
CA LYS A 49 -10.60 13.98 -8.62
C LYS A 49 -11.31 15.33 -8.54
N GLN A 50 -11.62 15.85 -7.35
CA GLN A 50 -12.20 17.18 -7.17
C GLN A 50 -11.16 18.30 -7.29
N LYS A 51 -9.90 18.03 -6.92
CA LYS A 51 -8.77 18.98 -7.07
C LYS A 51 -8.37 19.23 -8.53
N VAL A 52 -8.61 18.28 -9.44
CA VAL A 52 -8.25 18.38 -10.88
C VAL A 52 -9.12 19.38 -11.69
N LYS A 53 -10.06 20.11 -11.07
CA LYS A 53 -10.77 21.22 -11.74
C LYS A 53 -9.92 22.49 -11.77
N PRO A 54 -9.94 23.30 -12.85
CA PRO A 54 -8.89 24.26 -13.12
C PRO A 54 -9.00 25.46 -12.17
N ALA A 55 -8.17 25.47 -11.14
CA ALA A 55 -7.86 26.68 -10.39
C ALA A 55 -6.34 26.73 -10.24
N SER A 56 -5.72 27.45 -11.17
CA SER A 56 -4.50 28.23 -11.03
C SER A 56 -3.76 28.15 -9.67
N GLY A 57 -2.52 27.69 -9.73
CA GLY A 57 -1.50 27.97 -8.72
C GLY A 57 -0.85 26.70 -8.18
N GLU A 58 0.46 26.61 -8.37
CA GLU A 58 1.43 25.68 -7.75
C GLU A 58 0.90 24.92 -6.52
N SER A 59 0.17 23.84 -6.74
CA SER A 59 0.02 22.78 -5.74
C SER A 59 0.96 21.66 -6.17
N SER A 60 1.82 21.15 -5.26
CA SER A 60 2.68 20.00 -5.57
C SER A 60 1.80 18.84 -6.02
N GLU A 61 1.94 18.41 -7.27
CA GLU A 61 1.21 17.27 -7.80
C GLU A 61 1.59 16.02 -6.99
N ASP A 62 0.61 15.34 -6.42
CA ASP A 62 0.84 14.04 -5.76
C ASP A 62 0.82 12.92 -6.82
N LEU A 63 1.42 11.77 -6.49
CA LEU A 63 1.41 10.57 -7.34
C LEU A 63 -0.01 10.20 -7.79
N ILE A 64 -1.00 10.35 -6.90
CA ILE A 64 -2.41 10.08 -7.19
C ILE A 64 -2.96 11.06 -8.25
N ASP A 65 -2.55 12.33 -8.21
CA ASP A 65 -2.98 13.34 -9.19
C ASP A 65 -2.44 13.01 -10.58
N VAL A 66 -1.18 12.59 -10.67
CA VAL A 66 -0.54 12.16 -11.92
C VAL A 66 -1.26 10.94 -12.49
N LEU A 67 -1.51 9.91 -11.67
CA LEU A 67 -2.18 8.68 -12.11
C LEU A 67 -3.64 8.93 -12.54
N VAL A 68 -4.36 9.81 -11.83
CA VAL A 68 -5.72 10.23 -12.23
C VAL A 68 -5.67 11.05 -13.53
N GLY A 69 -4.68 11.92 -13.71
CA GLY A 69 -4.47 12.66 -14.94
C GLY A 69 -4.22 11.74 -16.15
N ILE A 70 -3.38 10.71 -15.99
CA ILE A 70 -3.13 9.70 -17.01
C ILE A 70 -4.41 8.91 -17.33
N GLN A 71 -5.18 8.53 -16.31
CA GLN A 71 -6.48 7.86 -16.48
C GLN A 71 -7.45 8.72 -17.32
N GLN A 72 -7.49 10.04 -17.12
CA GLN A 72 -8.38 10.94 -17.85
C GLN A 72 -7.99 11.11 -19.32
N ARG A 73 -6.68 11.12 -19.63
CA ARG A 73 -6.20 11.26 -21.01
C ARG A 73 -6.51 10.04 -21.88
N LYS A 74 -6.70 8.86 -21.27
CA LYS A 74 -6.97 7.58 -21.95
C LYS A 74 -5.88 7.18 -22.96
N ASP A 75 -4.65 7.63 -22.74
CA ASP A 75 -3.51 7.40 -23.63
C ASP A 75 -2.95 5.96 -23.57
N PHE A 76 -3.41 5.14 -22.61
CA PHE A 76 -2.95 3.77 -22.40
C PHE A 76 -4.03 2.71 -22.71
N GLN A 77 -3.61 1.61 -23.32
CA GLN A 77 -4.39 0.39 -23.58
C GLN A 77 -3.67 -0.81 -22.94
N PRO A 78 -4.27 -1.52 -21.96
CA PRO A 78 -5.60 -1.30 -21.39
C PRO A 78 -5.68 0.02 -20.58
N GLN A 79 -6.89 0.56 -20.48
CA GLN A 79 -7.14 1.79 -19.73
C GLN A 79 -6.81 1.60 -18.25
N LEU A 80 -6.14 2.57 -17.65
CA LEU A 80 -5.81 2.57 -16.23
C LEU A 80 -7.11 2.65 -15.41
N THR A 81 -7.44 1.59 -14.67
CA THR A 81 -8.64 1.56 -13.82
C THR A 81 -8.33 2.03 -12.40
N ASN A 82 -9.37 2.37 -11.62
CA ASN A 82 -9.18 2.73 -10.22
C ASN A 82 -8.61 1.56 -9.41
N GLU A 83 -8.91 0.33 -9.80
CA GLU A 83 -8.38 -0.88 -9.19
C GLU A 83 -6.88 -1.02 -9.43
N CYS A 84 -6.38 -0.67 -10.62
CA CYS A 84 -4.95 -0.66 -10.90
C CYS A 84 -4.21 0.38 -10.04
N ILE A 85 -4.73 1.60 -9.94
CA ILE A 85 -4.14 2.66 -9.09
C ILE A 85 -4.15 2.23 -7.62
N LYS A 86 -5.26 1.64 -7.15
CA LYS A 86 -5.39 1.12 -5.79
C LYS A 86 -4.38 0.01 -5.51
N ALA A 87 -4.25 -0.94 -6.43
CA ALA A 87 -3.35 -2.08 -6.28
C ALA A 87 -1.89 -1.63 -6.18
N ASP A 88 -1.47 -0.68 -7.03
CA ASP A 88 -0.09 -0.21 -7.07
C ASP A 88 0.30 0.51 -5.76
N ILE A 89 -0.57 1.42 -5.29
CA ILE A 89 -0.28 2.22 -4.08
C ILE A 89 -0.38 1.38 -2.80
N PHE A 90 -1.49 0.64 -2.62
CA PHE A 90 -1.77 -0.03 -1.34
C PHE A 90 -1.22 -1.45 -1.26
N THR A 91 -1.17 -2.19 -2.37
CA THR A 91 -0.74 -3.59 -2.35
C THR A 91 0.76 -3.69 -2.60
N ALA A 92 1.25 -3.11 -3.70
CA ALA A 92 2.67 -3.22 -4.06
C ALA A 92 3.59 -2.34 -3.21
N GLY A 93 3.21 -1.07 -2.97
CA GLY A 93 4.06 -0.12 -2.26
C GLY A 93 4.11 -0.31 -0.75
N SER A 94 2.98 -0.58 -0.10
CA SER A 94 2.90 -0.61 1.36
C SER A 94 3.47 -1.90 1.98
N GLU A 95 3.22 -3.06 1.37
CA GLU A 95 3.62 -4.35 1.96
C GLU A 95 5.14 -4.53 1.90
N THR A 96 5.75 -4.19 0.76
CA THR A 96 7.20 -4.34 0.54
C THR A 96 8.01 -3.43 1.45
N SER A 97 7.63 -2.16 1.57
CA SER A 97 8.31 -1.19 2.45
C SER A 97 8.20 -1.58 3.93
N ALA A 98 7.04 -2.05 4.37
CA ALA A 98 6.84 -2.55 5.74
C ALA A 98 7.75 -3.74 6.04
N ILE A 99 7.83 -4.73 5.14
CA ILE A 99 8.71 -5.90 5.29
C ILE A 99 10.17 -5.47 5.40
N VAL A 100 10.62 -4.53 4.56
CA VAL A 100 12.01 -4.03 4.62
C VAL A 100 12.29 -3.38 5.97
N ILE A 101 11.37 -2.58 6.51
CA ILE A 101 11.52 -1.95 7.82
C ILE A 101 11.53 -3.02 8.93
N GLU A 102 10.65 -4.02 8.87
CA GLU A 102 10.61 -5.11 9.84
C GLU A 102 11.94 -5.88 9.87
N TRP A 103 12.51 -6.19 8.70
CA TRP A 103 13.84 -6.82 8.61
C TRP A 103 14.95 -5.92 9.11
N ALA A 104 14.93 -4.64 8.74
CA ALA A 104 15.92 -3.67 9.21
C ALA A 104 15.90 -3.56 10.74
N LEU A 105 14.72 -3.47 11.35
CA LEU A 105 14.56 -3.44 12.81
C LEU A 105 15.04 -4.76 13.44
N ALA A 106 14.68 -5.90 12.87
CA ALA A 106 15.11 -7.21 13.36
C ALA A 106 16.65 -7.35 13.33
N GLU A 107 17.29 -6.86 12.27
CA GLU A 107 18.74 -6.90 12.12
C GLU A 107 19.46 -5.92 13.06
N MET A 108 18.90 -4.73 13.27
CA MET A 108 19.42 -3.77 14.24
C MET A 108 19.31 -4.30 15.68
N ILE A 109 18.24 -5.00 16.04
CA ILE A 109 18.09 -5.60 17.38
C ILE A 109 19.17 -6.68 17.61
N LYS A 110 19.53 -7.44 16.56
CA LYS A 110 20.59 -8.44 16.64
C LYS A 110 22.00 -7.85 16.70
N ASN A 111 22.21 -6.66 16.12
CA ASN A 111 23.50 -5.99 16.05
C ASN A 111 23.47 -4.66 16.83
N PRO A 112 23.73 -4.68 18.16
CA PRO A 112 23.57 -3.51 19.02
C PRO A 112 24.46 -2.31 18.63
N GLU A 113 25.63 -2.56 18.04
CA GLU A 113 26.52 -1.50 17.51
C GLU A 113 25.86 -0.69 16.38
N VAL A 114 25.13 -1.36 15.49
CA VAL A 114 24.41 -0.70 14.37
C VAL A 114 23.22 0.10 14.92
N MET A 115 22.52 -0.43 15.93
CA MET A 115 21.42 0.27 16.58
C MET A 115 21.89 1.54 17.30
N GLU A 116 23.02 1.48 18.03
CA GLU A 116 23.59 2.64 18.72
C GLU A 116 23.96 3.75 17.73
N ARG A 117 24.58 3.39 16.60
CA ARG A 117 24.91 4.36 15.53
C ARG A 117 23.67 4.99 14.90
N ALA A 118 22.64 4.21 14.59
CA ALA A 118 21.39 4.74 14.04
C ALA A 118 20.68 5.70 15.01
N GLN A 119 20.70 5.39 16.31
CA GLN A 119 20.16 6.27 17.35
C GLN A 119 20.99 7.55 17.51
N HIS A 120 22.32 7.45 17.42
CA HIS A 120 23.20 8.61 17.46
C HIS A 120 23.00 9.53 16.24
N GLU A 121 22.87 8.97 15.03
CA GLU A 121 22.61 9.74 13.82
C GLU A 121 21.26 10.45 13.84
N SER A 122 20.20 9.78 14.31
CA SER A 122 18.86 10.39 14.42
C SER A 122 18.82 11.53 15.44
N SER A 123 19.55 11.40 16.56
CA SER A 123 19.67 12.46 17.56
C SER A 123 20.53 13.63 17.06
N LEU A 124 21.59 13.37 16.29
CA LEU A 124 22.38 14.42 15.63
C LEU A 124 21.61 15.15 14.52
N GLN A 125 20.82 14.44 13.70
CA GLN A 125 19.96 15.07 12.69
C GLN A 125 18.88 15.96 13.30
N ARG A 126 18.35 15.56 14.47
CA ARG A 126 17.37 16.36 15.21
C ARG A 126 17.97 17.68 15.71
N ILE A 127 19.22 17.65 16.17
CA ILE A 127 19.95 18.85 16.62
C ILE A 127 20.31 19.76 15.43
N ARG A 128 20.69 19.18 14.27
CA ARG A 128 21.04 19.94 13.06
C ARG A 128 19.88 20.67 12.36
N LYS A 129 18.64 20.29 12.65
CA LYS A 129 17.43 20.91 12.08
C LYS A 129 16.79 21.97 12.99
N CYS A 130 17.33 22.19 14.20
CA CYS A 130 17.02 23.33 15.06
C CYS A 130 18.03 24.45 14.83
#